data_AF-A0A9W5K198-F1
#
_entry.id   AF-A0A9W5K198-F1
#
_cell.length_a   1.000
_cell.length_b   1.000
_cell.length_c   1.000
_cell.angle_alpha   90.00
_cell.angle_beta   90.00
_cell.angle_gamma   90.00
#
_symmetry.space_group_name_H-M   'P 1'
#
loop_
_entity.id
_entity.type
_entity.pdbx_description
1 polymer ?
#
loop_
_entity_poly.entity_id
_entity_poly.type
_entity_poly.pdbx_seq_one_letter_code
_entity_poly.pdbx_strand_id
1 'polypeptide(L)' 'MPRIACSATSIIIGHLAGATNHIHIGSGGIMLPNQAPLVIAEQFGTLESMYPGRIDLGIGRASVGDQATLMH' A
#
# COMPACT_ATOMS: atom_id res chain seq x y z
N MET A 1 6.40 7.58 16.91
CA MET A 1 5.02 7.14 16.62
C MET A 1 5.03 5.62 16.45
N PRO A 2 4.16 4.85 17.13
CA PRO A 2 4.09 3.41 16.93
C PRO A 2 3.64 3.12 15.49
N ARG A 3 4.44 2.34 14.76
CA ARG A 3 4.20 2.02 13.35
C ARG A 3 3.95 0.52 13.27
N ILE A 4 2.75 0.12 12.89
CA ILE A 4 2.40 -1.29 12.71
C ILE A 4 3.03 -1.73 11.38
N ALA A 5 4.03 -2.60 11.45
CA ALA A 5 4.57 -3.26 10.27
C ALA A 5 3.73 -4.53 10.02
N CYS A 6 3.03 -4.60 8.89
CA CYS A 6 2.19 -5.75 8.55
C CYS A 6 2.55 -6.30 7.19
N SER A 7 2.70 -7.63 7.13
CA SER A 7 2.94 -8.36 5.88
C SER A 7 1.67 -8.52 5.02
N ALA A 8 0.49 -8.26 5.59
CA ALA A 8 -0.81 -8.41 4.94
C ALA A 8 -1.57 -7.07 4.88
N THR A 9 -0.93 -6.04 4.31
CA THR A 9 -1.45 -4.66 4.27
C THR A 9 -2.88 -4.57 3.74
N SER A 10 -3.18 -5.21 2.60
CA SER A 10 -4.52 -5.18 1.98
C SER A 10 -5.61 -5.79 2.86
N ILE A 11 -5.30 -6.85 3.62
CA ILE A 11 -6.24 -7.48 4.55
C ILE A 11 -6.61 -6.52 5.68
N ILE A 12 -5.61 -5.86 6.27
CA ILE A 12 -5.85 -4.94 7.39
C ILE A 12 -6.59 -3.69 6.93
N ILE A 13 -6.24 -3.16 5.76
CA ILE A 13 -6.98 -2.06 5.14
C ILE A 13 -8.45 -2.46 4.95
N GLY A 14 -8.71 -3.64 4.39
CA GLY A 14 -10.08 -4.14 4.22
C GLY A 14 -10.83 -4.31 5.54
N HIS A 15 -10.17 -4.83 6.58
CA HIS A 15 -10.78 -5.00 7.90
C HIS A 15 -11.16 -3.65 8.55
N LEU A 16 -10.26 -2.67 8.49
CA LEU A 16 -10.52 -1.33 9.02
C LEU A 16 -11.55 -0.56 8.18
N ALA A 17 -11.54 -0.74 6.85
CA ALA A 17 -12.49 -0.11 5.95
C ALA A 17 -13.92 -0.63 6.17
N GLY A 18 -14.07 -1.93 6.46
CA GLY A 18 -15.35 -2.52 6.85
C GLY A 18 -15.83 -2.11 8.26
N ALA A 19 -14.91 -1.75 9.15
CA ALA A 19 -15.22 -1.30 10.51
C ALA A 19 -15.57 0.19 10.63
N THR A 20 -15.46 0.96 9.54
CA THR A 20 -15.62 2.42 9.53
C THR A 20 -16.36 2.88 8.29
N ASN A 21 -17.06 4.03 8.34
CA ASN A 21 -17.87 4.51 7.20
C ASN A 21 -17.30 5.75 6.50
N HIS A 22 -16.46 6.54 7.19
CA HIS A 22 -16.01 7.86 6.71
C HIS A 22 -14.50 8.05 6.77
N ILE A 23 -13.78 7.10 7.35
CA ILE A 23 -12.32 7.19 7.49
C ILE A 23 -11.68 6.71 6.18
N HIS A 24 -10.75 7.52 5.66
CA HIS A 24 -9.86 7.14 4.55
C HIS A 24 -8.72 6.30 5.10
N ILE A 25 -8.38 5.23 4.38
CA ILE A 25 -7.41 4.26 4.86
C ILE A 25 -6.38 4.02 3.77
N GLY A 26 -5.13 4.35 4.10
CA GLY A 26 -4.01 4.26 3.19
C GLY A 26 -2.90 3.32 3.65
N SER A 27 -2.12 2.83 2.69
CA SER A 27 -0.87 2.13 2.99
C SER A 27 0.27 3.12 3.27
N GLY A 28 1.20 2.77 4.18
CA GLY A 28 2.39 3.58 4.47
C GLY A 28 3.51 3.56 3.42
N GLY A 29 3.24 3.10 2.19
CA GLY A 29 4.22 2.96 1.10
C GLY A 29 4.57 1.51 0.81
N ILE A 30 3.99 0.93 -0.25
CA ILE A 30 4.30 -0.41 -0.74
C ILE A 30 5.55 -0.35 -1.62
N MET A 31 6.54 -1.20 -1.30
CA MET A 31 7.77 -1.32 -2.07
C MET A 31 7.52 -2.20 -3.32
N LEU A 32 7.05 -1.58 -4.40
CA LEU A 32 6.74 -2.30 -5.65
C LEU A 32 7.89 -3.16 -6.18
N PRO A 33 9.19 -2.83 -6.05
CA PRO A 33 10.26 -3.73 -6.48
C PRO A 33 10.24 -5.12 -5.80
N ASN A 34 9.61 -5.24 -4.63
CA ASN A 34 9.58 -6.49 -3.86
C ASN A 34 8.30 -7.32 -4.12
N GLN A 35 7.31 -6.79 -4.85
CA GLN A 35 6.01 -7.43 -5.08
C GLN A 35 5.57 -7.26 -6.53
N ALA A 36 4.88 -8.24 -7.12
CA ALA A 36 4.38 -8.09 -8.49
C ALA A 36 3.40 -6.90 -8.57
N PRO A 37 3.64 -5.89 -9.43
CA PRO A 37 2.79 -4.71 -9.50
C PRO A 37 1.33 -5.02 -9.81
N LEU A 38 1.07 -6.04 -10.65
CA LEU A 38 -0.28 -6.50 -10.97
C LEU A 38 -1.04 -6.97 -9.73
N VAL A 39 -0.39 -7.71 -8.84
CA VAL A 39 -1.03 -8.18 -7.59
C VAL A 39 -1.42 -7.01 -6.70
N ILE A 40 -0.58 -5.97 -6.63
CA ILE A 40 -0.90 -4.76 -5.86
C ILE A 40 -2.07 -4.01 -6.52
N ALA A 41 -2.08 -3.90 -7.85
CA ALA A 41 -3.17 -3.27 -8.58
C ALA A 41 -4.50 -3.99 -8.38
N GLU A 42 -4.52 -5.33 -8.47
CA GLU A 42 -5.73 -6.13 -8.26
C GLU A 42 -6.24 -6.01 -6.82
N GLN A 43 -5.35 -6.08 -5.83
CA GLN A 43 -5.73 -5.97 -4.43
C GLN A 43 -6.33 -4.59 -4.10
N PHE A 44 -5.65 -3.51 -4.49
CA PHE A 44 -6.11 -2.16 -4.21
C PHE A 44 -7.31 -1.76 -5.08
N GLY A 45 -7.38 -2.20 -6.33
CA GLY A 45 -8.55 -2.01 -7.19
C GLY A 45 -9.79 -2.74 -6.66
N THR A 46 -9.62 -3.94 -6.10
CA THR A 46 -10.72 -4.67 -5.42
C THR A 46 -11.18 -3.91 -4.17
N LEU A 47 -10.24 -3.43 -3.34
CA LEU A 47 -10.57 -2.66 -2.15
C LEU A 47 -11.29 -1.36 -2.48
N GLU A 48 -10.84 -0.61 -3.50
CA GLU A 48 -11.50 0.61 -3.96
C GLU A 48 -12.91 0.33 -4.51
N SER A 49 -13.09 -0.82 -5.18
CA SER A 49 -14.42 -1.24 -5.63
C SER A 49 -15.37 -1.58 -4.48
N MET A 50 -14.84 -2.16 -3.38
CA MET A 50 -15.63 -2.47 -2.17
C MET A 50 -15.89 -1.24 -1.30
N TYR A 51 -14.97 -0.29 -1.26
CA TYR A 51 -15.00 0.90 -0.41
C TYR A 51 -14.69 2.18 -1.22
N PRO A 52 -15.59 2.60 -2.13
CA PRO A 52 -15.30 3.66 -3.08
C PRO A 52 -14.91 4.99 -2.42
N GLY A 53 -13.83 5.60 -2.93
CA GLY A 53 -13.31 6.89 -2.52
C GLY A 53 -12.59 6.90 -1.17
N ARG A 54 -12.26 5.72 -0.62
CA ARG A 54 -11.75 5.59 0.76
C ARG A 54 -10.41 4.85 0.87
N ILE A 55 -9.86 4.35 -0.23
CA ILE A 55 -8.66 3.51 -0.21
C ILE A 55 -7.49 4.21 -0.91
N ASP A 56 -6.40 4.42 -0.17
CA ASP A 56 -5.20 5.06 -0.70
C ASP A 56 -4.03 4.07 -0.88
N LEU A 57 -3.53 3.96 -2.11
CA LEU A 57 -2.29 3.23 -2.40
C LEU A 57 -1.09 4.18 -2.30
N GLY A 58 -0.33 4.04 -1.22
CA GLY A 58 0.98 4.66 -1.08
C GLY A 58 2.04 3.81 -1.76
N ILE A 59 2.90 4.41 -2.59
CA ILE A 59 4.01 3.72 -3.26
C ILE A 59 5.33 4.16 -2.64
N GLY A 60 6.09 3.20 -2.12
CA GLY A 60 7.40 3.42 -1.52
C GLY A 60 8.51 3.35 -2.57
N ARG A 61 9.58 4.13 -2.36
CA ARG A 61 10.85 3.98 -3.08
C ARG A 61 11.75 3.06 -2.27
N ALA A 62 12.24 1.99 -2.88
CA ALA A 62 13.28 1.18 -2.25
C ALA A 62 14.58 2.00 -2.23
N SER A 63 15.14 2.27 -1.04
CA SER A 63 16.41 2.97 -0.86
C SER A 63 17.65 2.12 -1.17
N VAL A 64 17.48 0.88 -1.60
CA VAL A 64 18.61 0.00 -1.95
C VAL A 64 18.70 -0.05 -3.46
N GLY A 65 19.55 0.81 -4.02
CA GLY A 65 19.79 0.91 -5.45
C GLY A 65 19.54 2.30 -6.00
N ASP A 66 20.14 3.31 -5.38
CA ASP A 66 20.51 4.50 -6.14
C ASP A 66 21.60 4.08 -7.15
N GLN A 67 21.22 3.37 -8.22
CA GLN A 67 22.13 3.07 -9.33
C GLN A 67 22.57 4.36 -10.04
N ALA A 68 21.93 5.50 -9.75
CA ALA A 68 22.42 6.82 -10.15
C ALA A 68 23.56 7.34 -9.25
N THR A 69 23.75 6.80 -8.04
CA THR A 69 24.87 7.16 -7.14
C THR A 69 26.07 6.20 -7.25
N LEU A 70 25.96 5.06 -7.93
CA LEU A 70 27.11 4.18 -8.22
C LEU A 70 27.83 4.54 -9.54
N MET A 71 27.44 5.63 -10.20
CA MET A 71 28.06 6.11 -11.44
C MET A 71 28.31 7.63 -11.41
N HIS A 72 28.90 8.17 -10.33
CA HIS A 72 29.84 9.30 -10.38
C HIS A 72 30.59 9.49 -9.05
#